data_AF-A0A6L3XB78-F1
#
_entry.id   AF-A0A6L3XB78-F1
#
_cell.length_a   1.000
_cell.length_b   1.000
_cell.length_c   1.000
_cell.angle_alpha   90.00
_cell.angle_beta   90.00
_cell.angle_gamma   90.00
#
_symmetry.space_group_name_H-M   'P 1'
#
loop_
_entity.id
_entity.type
_entity.pdbx_description
1 polymer ?
#
loop_
_entity_poly.entity_id
_entity_poly.type
_entity_poly.pdbx_seq_one_letter_code
_entity_poly.pdbx_strand_id
1 'polypeptide(L)'
;RRDGVASVWPLKFYLPVIIAVAVGLLAWLMGGSTLLWAVLAGAVVLALLCGVVGWILLNVLRKLTVKSLPIRLAVNRLLHQPWSTLSQLSAFSLSFMLLALLLVLRGDLLDRWQQQLPPESPNYFLINIAPEQVTPLKGFLSEHHIIPESFYPIVRARLTQINGQSTEGNKDESLNRELNLTWQAKRPDHNPIVAGTWPPKAGEVSMEEGLATRLNVKLGDSVTFTGDTQDFTAK
;
A
#
# COMPACT_ATOMS: atom_id res chain seq x y z
N ARG A 1 -27.07 -20.97 -49.24
CA ARG A 1 -27.00 -20.79 -47.77
C ARG A 1 -25.82 -19.85 -47.52
N ARG A 2 -26.10 -18.61 -47.09
CA ARG A 2 -25.10 -17.56 -46.87
C ARG A 2 -24.66 -17.69 -45.41
N ASP A 3 -23.40 -18.01 -45.19
CA ASP A 3 -22.81 -18.05 -43.86
C ASP A 3 -22.78 -16.62 -43.32
N GLY A 4 -23.70 -16.34 -42.40
CA GLY A 4 -23.72 -15.10 -41.63
C GLY A 4 -22.50 -15.08 -40.73
N VAL A 5 -21.42 -14.48 -41.21
CA VAL A 5 -20.32 -14.02 -40.37
C VAL A 5 -20.95 -12.99 -39.44
N ALA A 6 -21.36 -13.43 -38.24
CA ALA A 6 -21.80 -12.53 -37.20
C ALA A 6 -20.68 -11.49 -37.05
N SER A 7 -21.03 -10.23 -37.31
CA SER A 7 -20.17 -9.08 -37.05
C SER A 7 -19.85 -9.10 -35.56
N VAL A 8 -18.78 -9.81 -35.20
CA VAL A 8 -18.18 -9.74 -33.86
C VAL A 8 -18.09 -8.27 -33.53
N TRP A 9 -18.78 -7.91 -32.44
CA TRP A 9 -18.84 -6.65 -31.72
C TRP A 9 -17.71 -5.66 -32.12
N PRO A 10 -17.89 -4.32 -32.14
CA PRO A 10 -16.86 -3.37 -32.56
C PRO A 10 -15.67 -3.25 -31.57
N LEU A 11 -15.12 -4.37 -31.10
CA LEU A 11 -13.93 -4.52 -30.27
C LEU A 11 -12.76 -3.69 -30.81
N LYS A 12 -12.66 -3.54 -32.14
CA LYS A 12 -11.65 -2.69 -32.77
C LYS A 12 -11.69 -1.24 -32.27
N PHE A 13 -12.86 -0.74 -31.88
CA PHE A 13 -13.05 0.60 -31.33
C PHE A 13 -13.11 0.59 -29.79
N TYR A 14 -13.80 -0.37 -29.18
CA TYR A 14 -13.94 -0.40 -27.72
C TYR A 14 -12.64 -0.75 -26.98
N LEU A 15 -11.82 -1.66 -27.52
CA LEU A 15 -10.57 -2.06 -26.89
C LEU A 15 -9.56 -0.90 -26.76
N PRO A 16 -9.23 -0.13 -27.82
CA PRO A 16 -8.32 1.01 -27.68
C PRO A 16 -8.91 2.11 -26.80
N VAL A 17 -10.23 2.32 -26.81
CA VAL A 17 -10.89 3.30 -25.92
C VAL A 17 -10.75 2.89 -24.45
N ILE A 18 -11.00 1.62 -24.12
CA ILE A 18 -10.86 1.11 -22.74
C ILE A 18 -9.40 1.24 -22.28
N ILE A 19 -8.43 0.90 -23.13
CA ILE A 19 -7.01 1.04 -22.83
C ILE A 19 -6.67 2.52 -22.59
N ALA A 20 -7.09 3.43 -23.47
CA ALA A 20 -6.82 4.85 -23.32
C ALA A 20 -7.42 5.44 -22.04
N VAL A 21 -8.65 5.05 -21.69
CA VAL A 21 -9.32 5.45 -20.44
C VAL A 21 -8.57 4.91 -19.23
N ALA A 22 -8.21 3.62 -19.22
CA ALA A 22 -7.47 3.02 -18.12
C ALA A 22 -6.09 3.67 -17.92
N VAL A 23 -5.35 3.92 -19.01
CA VAL A 23 -4.05 4.60 -18.97
C VAL A 23 -4.20 6.05 -18.49
N GLY A 24 -5.21 6.77 -18.97
CA GLY A 24 -5.49 8.14 -18.54
C GLY A 24 -5.83 8.25 -17.05
N LEU A 25 -6.67 7.34 -16.54
CA LEU A 25 -7.01 7.23 -15.12
C LEU A 25 -5.77 6.92 -14.26
N LEU A 26 -4.94 5.97 -14.70
CA LEU A 26 -3.69 5.65 -14.00
C LEU A 26 -2.72 6.84 -14.00
N ALA A 27 -2.61 7.56 -15.12
CA ALA A 27 -1.75 8.74 -15.23
C ALA A 27 -2.20 9.87 -14.31
N TRP A 28 -3.51 10.07 -14.18
CA TRP A 28 -4.08 11.03 -13.26
C TRP A 28 -3.85 10.63 -11.80
N LEU A 29 -4.07 9.35 -11.45
CA LEU A 29 -3.96 8.85 -10.07
C LEU A 29 -2.51 8.78 -9.57
N MET A 30 -1.55 8.50 -10.46
CA MET A 30 -0.11 8.49 -10.16
C MET A 30 0.61 9.82 -10.44
N GLY A 31 -0.11 10.88 -10.79
CA GLY A 31 0.48 12.21 -11.02
C GLY A 31 1.53 12.27 -12.12
N GLY A 32 1.49 11.36 -13.10
CA GLY A 32 2.47 11.33 -14.20
C GLY A 32 3.89 10.93 -13.81
N SER A 33 4.07 10.14 -12.75
CA SER A 33 5.40 9.66 -12.33
C SER A 33 6.17 8.93 -13.44
N THR A 34 7.50 9.02 -13.43
CA THR A 34 8.39 8.32 -14.38
C THR A 34 8.21 6.80 -14.33
N LEU A 35 7.77 6.26 -13.19
CA LEU A 35 7.48 4.85 -12.99
C LEU A 35 6.34 4.36 -13.90
N LEU A 36 5.27 5.15 -14.07
CA LEU A 36 4.15 4.77 -14.92
C LEU A 36 4.60 4.62 -16.38
N TRP A 37 5.37 5.58 -16.88
CA TRP A 37 5.91 5.53 -18.24
C TRP A 37 6.86 4.35 -18.44
N ALA A 38 7.69 4.03 -17.44
CA ALA A 38 8.55 2.85 -17.46
C ALA A 38 7.75 1.54 -17.51
N VAL A 39 6.66 1.44 -16.72
CA VAL A 39 5.76 0.27 -16.72
C VAL A 39 5.03 0.14 -18.06
N LEU A 40 4.50 1.23 -18.62
CA LEU A 40 3.84 1.21 -19.93
C LEU A 40 4.82 0.80 -21.04
N ALA A 41 6.02 1.37 -21.05
CA ALA A 41 7.06 0.99 -22.01
C ALA A 41 7.42 -0.49 -21.87
N GLY A 42 7.58 -0.98 -20.64
CA GLY A 42 7.82 -2.40 -20.35
C GLY A 42 6.69 -3.30 -20.87
N ALA A 43 5.43 -2.90 -20.69
CA ALA A 43 4.28 -3.64 -21.21
C ALA A 43 4.27 -3.72 -22.74
N VAL A 44 4.58 -2.62 -23.43
CA VAL A 44 4.69 -2.60 -24.91
C VAL A 44 5.82 -3.50 -25.39
N VAL A 45 7.00 -3.43 -24.77
CA VAL A 45 8.15 -4.28 -25.11
C VAL A 45 7.83 -5.77 -24.90
N LEU A 46 7.18 -6.10 -23.78
CA LEU A 46 6.76 -7.47 -23.48
C LEU A 46 5.73 -7.97 -24.50
N ALA A 47 4.73 -7.15 -24.86
CA ALA A 47 3.74 -7.50 -25.88
C ALA A 47 4.39 -7.76 -27.24
N LEU A 48 5.38 -6.95 -27.63
CA LEU A 48 6.12 -7.11 -28.88
C LEU A 48 6.94 -8.41 -28.86
N LEU A 49 7.66 -8.69 -27.76
CA LEU A 49 8.40 -9.94 -27.55
C LEU A 49 7.49 -11.17 -27.66
N CYS A 50 6.35 -11.16 -26.94
CA CYS A 50 5.36 -12.24 -27.02
C CYS A 50 4.83 -12.42 -28.44
N GLY A 51 4.57 -11.32 -29.16
CA GLY A 51 4.14 -11.35 -30.56
C GLY A 51 5.18 -11.99 -31.49
N VAL A 52 6.46 -11.63 -31.33
CA VAL A 52 7.57 -12.21 -32.09
C VAL A 52 7.72 -13.70 -31.81
N VAL A 53 7.71 -14.10 -30.53
CA VAL A 53 7.80 -15.50 -30.11
C VAL A 53 6.62 -16.31 -30.67
N GLY A 54 5.40 -15.78 -30.56
CA GLY A 54 4.20 -16.42 -31.11
C GLY A 54 4.28 -16.59 -32.63
N TRP A 55 4.79 -15.59 -33.34
CA TRP A 55 4.98 -15.66 -34.79
C TRP A 55 6.03 -16.69 -35.20
N ILE A 56 7.15 -16.78 -34.49
CA ILE A 56 8.19 -17.81 -34.69
C ILE A 56 7.58 -19.20 -34.47
N LEU A 57 6.85 -19.40 -33.37
CA LEU A 57 6.23 -20.68 -33.03
C LEU A 57 5.24 -21.14 -34.11
N LEU A 58 4.40 -20.23 -34.62
CA LEU A 58 3.46 -20.53 -35.72
C LEU A 58 4.20 -20.92 -37.01
N ASN A 59 5.29 -20.22 -37.35
CA ASN A 59 6.10 -20.53 -38.52
C ASN A 59 6.79 -21.90 -38.41
N VAL A 60 7.31 -22.24 -37.22
CA VAL A 60 7.90 -23.56 -36.94
C VAL A 60 6.83 -24.66 -37.05
N LEU A 61 5.65 -24.43 -36.45
CA LEU A 61 4.55 -25.38 -36.50
C LEU A 61 4.04 -25.62 -37.93
N ARG A 62 4.03 -24.57 -38.77
CA ARG A 62 3.67 -24.68 -40.19
C ARG A 62 4.67 -25.51 -41.00
N LYS A 63 5.96 -25.52 -40.61
CA LYS A 63 7.01 -26.29 -41.27
C LYS A 63 7.10 -27.76 -40.81
N LEU A 64 6.48 -28.10 -39.68
CA LEU A 64 6.46 -29.47 -39.16
C LEU A 64 5.45 -30.34 -39.93
N THR A 65 5.95 -31.21 -40.81
CA THR A 65 5.13 -32.22 -41.48
C THR A 65 4.88 -33.40 -40.54
N VAL A 66 3.72 -33.42 -39.90
CA VAL A 66 3.34 -34.49 -38.97
C VAL A 66 2.80 -35.70 -39.76
N LYS A 67 3.49 -36.85 -39.66
CA LYS A 67 3.13 -38.09 -40.37
C LYS A 67 1.93 -38.84 -39.76
N SER A 68 1.63 -38.66 -38.47
CA SER A 68 0.53 -39.36 -37.81
C SER A 68 -0.83 -38.69 -38.08
N LEU A 69 -1.75 -39.46 -38.65
CA LEU A 69 -3.13 -39.07 -38.96
C LEU A 69 -3.88 -38.35 -37.82
N PRO A 70 -3.88 -38.84 -36.55
CA PRO A 70 -4.63 -38.18 -35.47
C PRO A 70 -4.04 -36.83 -35.08
N ILE A 71 -2.72 -36.67 -35.07
CA ILE A 71 -2.07 -35.39 -34.75
C ILE A 71 -2.27 -34.40 -35.92
N ARG A 72 -2.20 -34.88 -37.17
CA ARG A 72 -2.48 -34.05 -38.34
C ARG A 72 -3.92 -33.50 -38.29
N LEU A 73 -4.90 -34.32 -37.91
CA LEU A 73 -6.29 -33.88 -37.76
C LEU A 73 -6.47 -32.89 -36.61
N ALA A 74 -5.80 -33.10 -35.47
CA ALA A 74 -5.83 -32.17 -34.35
C ALA A 74 -5.23 -30.80 -34.70
N VAL A 75 -4.05 -30.79 -35.36
CA VAL A 75 -3.39 -29.56 -35.84
C VAL A 75 -4.26 -28.86 -36.89
N ASN A 76 -4.86 -29.61 -37.82
CA ASN A 76 -5.68 -29.02 -38.87
C ASN A 76 -6.97 -28.41 -38.30
N ARG A 77 -7.55 -28.99 -37.23
CA ARG A 77 -8.70 -28.42 -36.51
C ARG A 77 -8.34 -27.12 -35.80
N LEU A 78 -7.17 -27.04 -35.17
CA LEU A 78 -6.64 -25.78 -34.61
C LEU A 78 -6.48 -24.71 -35.69
N LEU A 79 -5.99 -25.08 -36.88
CA LEU A 79 -5.75 -24.14 -37.98
C LEU A 79 -7.02 -23.67 -38.69
N HIS A 80 -8.10 -24.47 -38.69
CA HIS A 80 -9.36 -24.11 -39.37
C HIS A 80 -10.28 -23.20 -38.53
N GLN A 81 -10.09 -23.11 -37.21
CA GLN A 81 -10.86 -22.21 -36.32
C GLN A 81 -9.94 -21.29 -35.50
N PRO A 82 -9.10 -20.46 -36.16
CA PRO A 82 -8.03 -19.71 -35.52
C PRO A 82 -8.54 -18.77 -34.41
N TRP A 83 -9.72 -18.17 -34.57
CA TRP A 83 -10.28 -17.24 -33.60
C TRP A 83 -10.73 -17.90 -32.29
N SER A 84 -11.33 -19.10 -32.37
CA SER A 84 -11.80 -19.82 -31.17
C SER A 84 -10.62 -20.38 -30.39
N THR A 85 -9.65 -20.99 -31.09
CA THR A 85 -8.42 -21.50 -30.48
C THR A 85 -7.59 -20.38 -29.85
N LEU A 86 -7.47 -19.22 -30.52
CA LEU A 86 -6.71 -18.08 -29.98
C LEU A 86 -7.37 -17.53 -28.71
N SER A 87 -8.70 -17.42 -28.67
CA SER A 87 -9.43 -16.97 -27.48
C SER A 87 -9.25 -17.93 -26.31
N GLN A 88 -9.39 -19.24 -26.53
CA GLN A 88 -9.20 -20.27 -25.50
C GLN A 88 -7.77 -20.27 -24.96
N LEU A 89 -6.77 -20.22 -25.85
CA LEU A 89 -5.36 -20.20 -25.45
C LEU A 89 -5.02 -18.92 -24.69
N SER A 90 -5.61 -17.78 -25.08
CA SER A 90 -5.47 -16.51 -24.35
C SER A 90 -6.09 -16.60 -22.96
N ALA A 91 -7.28 -17.21 -22.83
CA ALA A 91 -7.93 -17.40 -21.54
C ALA A 91 -7.07 -18.27 -20.60
N PHE A 92 -6.57 -19.41 -21.09
CA PHE A 92 -5.66 -20.25 -20.30
C PHE A 92 -4.37 -19.53 -19.94
N SER A 93 -3.75 -18.83 -20.88
CA SER A 93 -2.52 -18.06 -20.64
C SER A 93 -2.74 -16.98 -19.59
N LEU A 94 -3.88 -16.28 -19.64
CA LEU A 94 -4.25 -15.27 -18.64
C LEU A 94 -4.47 -15.89 -17.26
N SER A 95 -5.13 -17.05 -17.19
CA SER A 95 -5.31 -17.78 -15.92
C SER A 95 -3.98 -18.22 -15.31
N PHE A 96 -3.07 -18.78 -16.11
CA PHE A 96 -1.74 -19.17 -15.64
C PHE A 96 -0.89 -17.96 -15.25
N MET A 97 -0.96 -16.87 -16.02
CA MET A 97 -0.29 -15.61 -15.69
C MET A 97 -0.79 -15.05 -14.36
N LEU A 98 -2.10 -15.03 -14.13
CA LEU A 98 -2.69 -14.57 -12.88
C LEU A 98 -2.24 -15.45 -11.70
N LEU A 99 -2.23 -16.77 -11.88
CA LEU A 99 -1.75 -17.69 -10.86
C LEU A 99 -0.27 -17.47 -10.55
N ALA A 100 0.58 -17.33 -11.58
CA ALA A 100 2.00 -17.05 -11.41
C ALA A 100 2.23 -15.69 -10.72
N LEU A 101 1.49 -14.66 -11.11
CA LEU A 101 1.55 -13.34 -10.50
C LEU A 101 1.19 -13.38 -9.01
N LEU A 102 0.15 -14.12 -8.63
CA LEU A 102 -0.21 -14.32 -7.22
C LEU A 102 0.89 -15.04 -6.43
N LEU A 103 1.52 -16.06 -7.01
CA LEU A 103 2.63 -16.77 -6.37
C LEU A 103 3.85 -15.85 -6.15
N VAL A 104 4.20 -15.02 -7.14
CA VAL A 104 5.31 -14.06 -7.04
C VAL A 104 5.00 -12.95 -6.04
N LEU A 105 3.81 -12.33 -6.12
CA LEU A 105 3.41 -11.25 -5.21
C LEU A 105 3.38 -11.71 -3.76
N ARG A 106 2.90 -12.93 -3.48
CA ARG A 106 2.87 -13.47 -2.12
C ARG A 106 4.27 -13.54 -1.50
N GLY A 107 5.26 -14.00 -2.25
CA GLY A 107 6.65 -14.09 -1.77
C GLY A 107 7.25 -12.70 -1.60
N ASP A 108 7.24 -11.89 -2.67
CA ASP A 108 7.93 -10.60 -2.68
C ASP A 108 7.37 -9.60 -1.67
N LEU A 109 6.04 -9.55 -1.49
CA LEU A 109 5.44 -8.66 -0.49
C LEU A 109 5.79 -9.08 0.94
N LEU A 110 5.75 -10.38 1.23
CA LEU A 110 6.00 -10.88 2.58
C LEU A 110 7.48 -10.79 2.94
N ASP A 111 8.37 -11.13 2.00
CA ASP A 111 9.81 -11.05 2.17
C ASP A 111 10.27 -9.60 2.34
N ARG A 112 9.78 -8.68 1.50
CA ARG A 112 10.09 -7.24 1.64
C ARG A 112 9.56 -6.68 2.94
N TRP A 113 8.34 -7.05 3.33
CA TRP A 113 7.78 -6.60 4.60
C TRP A 113 8.60 -7.10 5.78
N GLN A 114 9.04 -8.36 5.75
CA GLN A 114 9.90 -8.94 6.78
C GLN A 114 11.28 -8.29 6.83
N GLN A 115 11.87 -7.96 5.67
CA GLN A 115 13.17 -7.28 5.59
C GLN A 115 13.15 -5.83 6.12
N GLN A 116 11.97 -5.19 6.18
CA GLN A 116 11.85 -3.85 6.76
C GLN A 116 11.91 -3.85 8.29
N LEU A 117 11.72 -5.01 8.94
CA LEU A 117 11.78 -5.14 10.39
C LEU A 117 13.19 -5.55 10.82
N PRO A 118 13.87 -4.79 11.71
CA PRO A 118 15.09 -5.26 12.36
C PRO A 118 14.91 -6.66 12.96
N PRO A 119 15.94 -7.53 12.95
CA PRO A 119 15.84 -8.89 13.50
C PRO A 119 15.40 -8.95 14.97
N GLU A 120 15.72 -7.91 15.74
CA GLU A 120 15.42 -7.77 17.18
C GLU A 120 14.12 -7.01 17.45
N SER A 121 13.23 -6.89 16.45
CA SER A 121 11.96 -6.17 16.62
C SER A 121 11.03 -6.92 17.58
N PRO A 122 10.40 -6.23 18.55
CA PRO A 122 9.41 -6.85 19.42
C PRO A 122 8.26 -7.49 18.65
N ASN A 123 7.83 -8.68 19.07
CA ASN A 123 6.74 -9.45 18.48
C ASN A 123 5.42 -9.38 19.29
N TYR A 124 5.43 -8.72 20.45
CA TYR A 124 4.25 -8.52 21.29
C TYR A 124 4.11 -7.04 21.67
N PHE A 125 2.90 -6.53 21.54
CA PHE A 125 2.54 -5.17 21.94
C PHE A 125 1.41 -5.25 22.97
N LEU A 126 1.65 -4.67 24.14
CA LEU A 126 0.67 -4.61 25.22
C LEU A 126 0.05 -3.21 25.24
N ILE A 127 -1.27 -3.14 25.05
CA ILE A 127 -2.04 -1.88 25.02
C ILE A 127 -3.19 -1.97 26.04
N ASN A 128 -3.76 -0.82 26.41
CA ASN A 128 -4.89 -0.73 27.35
C ASN A 128 -4.61 -1.38 28.72
N ILE A 129 -3.37 -1.24 29.19
CA ILE A 129 -2.98 -1.71 30.53
C ILE A 129 -3.51 -0.69 31.53
N ALA A 130 -4.40 -1.12 32.43
CA ALA A 130 -4.89 -0.25 33.50
C ALA A 130 -3.76 0.10 34.48
N PRO A 131 -3.77 1.28 35.13
CA PRO A 131 -2.71 1.69 36.05
C PRO A 131 -2.43 0.66 37.16
N GLU A 132 -3.46 -0.01 37.66
CA GLU A 132 -3.36 -1.03 38.72
C GLU A 132 -2.72 -2.33 38.22
N GLN A 133 -2.76 -2.59 36.91
CA GLN A 133 -2.20 -3.78 36.28
C GLN A 133 -0.71 -3.64 35.93
N VAL A 134 -0.16 -2.42 35.91
CA VAL A 134 1.23 -2.18 35.51
C VAL A 134 2.22 -2.90 36.44
N THR A 135 2.02 -2.81 37.75
CA THR A 135 2.89 -3.44 38.75
C THR A 135 2.90 -4.97 38.66
N PRO A 136 1.75 -5.68 38.70
CA PRO A 136 1.75 -7.14 38.56
C PRO A 136 2.28 -7.60 37.20
N LEU A 137 2.01 -6.86 36.12
CA LEU A 137 2.54 -7.16 34.79
C LEU A 137 4.07 -7.07 34.74
N LYS A 138 4.67 -6.05 35.35
CA LYS A 138 6.14 -5.94 35.46
C LYS A 138 6.75 -7.11 36.23
N GLY A 139 6.08 -7.57 37.29
CA GLY A 139 6.48 -8.77 38.03
C GLY A 139 6.49 -10.01 37.13
N PHE A 140 5.38 -10.27 36.43
CA PHE A 140 5.26 -11.38 35.48
C PHE A 140 6.34 -11.35 34.39
N LEU A 141 6.57 -10.19 33.77
CA LEU A 141 7.60 -10.06 32.73
C LEU A 141 9.01 -10.34 33.28
N SER A 142 9.30 -9.85 34.49
CA SER A 142 10.58 -10.09 35.15
C SER A 142 10.79 -11.57 35.50
N GLU A 143 9.77 -12.27 35.99
CA GLU A 143 9.84 -13.71 36.30
C GLU A 143 10.18 -14.54 35.04
N HIS A 144 9.62 -14.13 33.90
CA HIS A 144 9.88 -14.76 32.60
C HIS A 144 11.14 -14.23 31.89
N HIS A 145 11.95 -13.38 32.54
CA HIS A 145 13.17 -12.79 31.97
C HIS A 145 12.93 -12.00 30.67
N ILE A 146 11.73 -11.44 30.53
CA ILE A 146 11.35 -10.57 29.42
C ILE A 146 11.73 -9.14 29.80
N ILE A 147 12.53 -8.48 28.97
CA ILE A 147 12.89 -7.07 29.14
C ILE A 147 11.88 -6.25 28.32
N PRO A 148 10.83 -5.67 28.94
CA PRO A 148 9.94 -4.79 28.20
C PRO A 148 10.65 -3.49 27.84
N GLU A 149 10.21 -2.92 26.72
CA GLU A 149 10.37 -1.50 26.40
C GLU A 149 9.75 -0.60 27.50
N SER A 150 9.89 0.71 27.34
CA SER A 150 9.28 1.66 28.28
C SER A 150 7.75 1.54 28.28
N PHE A 151 7.11 1.72 29.45
CA PHE A 151 5.65 1.82 29.55
C PHE A 151 5.25 3.26 29.29
N TYR A 152 4.51 3.49 28.21
CA TYR A 152 4.04 4.81 27.81
C TYR A 152 2.61 5.02 28.33
N PRO A 153 2.39 5.92 29.29
CA PRO A 153 1.02 6.29 29.66
C PRO A 153 0.38 7.06 28.50
N ILE A 154 -0.90 6.79 28.25
CA ILE A 154 -1.66 7.41 27.15
C ILE A 154 -2.88 8.09 27.74
N VAL A 155 -3.02 9.38 27.47
CA VAL A 155 -4.25 10.15 27.68
C VAL A 155 -4.75 10.62 26.33
N ARG A 156 -6.03 10.42 26.05
CA ARG A 156 -6.66 10.87 24.81
C ARG A 156 -7.23 12.27 25.01
N ALA A 157 -6.84 13.20 24.15
CA ALA A 157 -7.38 14.55 24.17
C ALA A 157 -7.50 15.12 22.76
N ARG A 158 -8.51 15.95 22.50
CA ARG A 158 -8.71 16.61 21.21
C ARG A 158 -8.07 18.00 21.24
N LEU A 159 -7.31 18.36 20.21
CA LEU A 159 -6.80 19.72 20.04
C LEU A 159 -7.93 20.62 19.50
N THR A 160 -8.48 21.49 20.36
CA THR A 160 -9.65 22.32 20.06
C THR A 160 -9.31 23.75 19.69
N GLN A 161 -8.15 24.26 20.13
CA GLN A 161 -7.70 25.61 19.77
C GLN A 161 -6.19 25.70 19.56
N ILE A 162 -5.79 26.59 18.65
CA ILE A 162 -4.40 27.03 18.44
C ILE A 162 -4.39 28.56 18.51
N ASN A 163 -3.59 29.13 19.41
CA ASN A 163 -3.52 30.57 19.68
C ASN A 163 -4.92 31.20 19.94
N GLY A 164 -5.79 30.45 20.63
CA GLY A 164 -7.17 30.85 20.92
C GLY A 164 -8.14 30.79 19.74
N GLN A 165 -7.70 30.37 18.56
CA GLN A 165 -8.57 30.14 17.40
C GLN A 165 -9.07 28.70 17.39
N SER A 166 -10.38 28.51 17.17
CA SER A 166 -10.98 27.17 17.07
C SER A 166 -10.38 26.39 15.90
N THR A 167 -10.11 25.11 16.13
CA THR A 167 -9.66 24.16 15.11
C THR A 167 -10.82 23.52 14.35
N GLU A 168 -12.06 23.78 14.75
CA GLU A 168 -13.25 23.24 14.09
C GLU A 168 -13.35 23.67 12.63
N GLY A 169 -13.70 22.72 11.75
CA GLY A 169 -13.81 22.96 10.31
C GLY A 169 -12.47 22.96 9.57
N ASN A 170 -11.35 22.70 10.25
CA ASN A 170 -10.07 22.49 9.59
C ASN A 170 -10.06 21.15 8.82
N LYS A 171 -9.42 21.15 7.65
CA LYS A 171 -9.32 19.97 6.78
C LYS A 171 -8.29 18.95 7.26
N ASP A 172 -7.38 19.31 8.18
CA ASP A 172 -6.40 18.37 8.71
C ASP A 172 -7.08 17.33 9.60
N GLU A 173 -6.90 16.05 9.26
CA GLU A 173 -7.51 14.92 9.97
C GLU A 173 -7.07 14.84 11.44
N SER A 174 -5.87 15.31 11.79
CA SER A 174 -5.36 15.30 13.17
C SER A 174 -6.20 16.14 14.13
N LEU A 175 -6.87 17.19 13.63
CA LEU A 175 -7.77 18.05 14.41
C LEU A 175 -9.17 17.44 14.55
N ASN A 176 -9.50 16.48 13.68
CA ASN A 176 -10.80 15.81 13.65
C ASN A 176 -10.82 14.50 14.46
N ARG A 177 -9.76 14.21 15.22
CA ARG A 177 -9.64 13.02 16.09
C ARG A 177 -9.08 13.38 17.47
N GLU A 178 -9.19 12.44 18.40
CA GLU A 178 -8.45 12.50 19.65
C GLU A 178 -6.99 12.13 19.39
N LEU A 179 -6.08 12.91 19.96
CA LEU A 179 -4.64 12.68 19.92
C LEU A 179 -4.22 11.93 21.18
N ASN A 180 -3.22 11.05 21.01
CA ASN A 180 -2.60 10.34 22.12
C ASN A 180 -1.51 11.22 22.72
N LEU A 181 -1.73 11.68 23.94
CA LEU A 181 -0.75 12.39 24.73
C LEU A 181 -0.01 11.40 25.62
N THR A 182 1.31 11.48 25.62
CA THR A 182 2.19 10.65 26.44
C THR A 182 3.18 11.54 27.18
N TRP A 183 3.68 11.08 28.32
CA TRP A 183 4.71 11.79 29.08
C TRP A 183 5.76 10.82 29.59
N GLN A 184 7.00 11.31 29.67
CA GLN A 184 8.12 10.57 30.22
C GLN A 184 9.10 11.53 30.89
N ALA A 185 9.76 11.04 31.94
CA ALA A 185 10.83 11.78 32.61
C ALA A 185 12.12 11.80 31.76
N LYS A 186 12.47 10.68 31.13
CA LYS A 186 13.67 10.53 30.29
C LYS A 186 13.27 10.58 28.82
N ARG A 187 14.06 11.30 28.01
CA ARG A 187 13.86 11.34 26.55
C ARG A 187 14.23 9.99 25.94
N PRO A 188 13.39 9.43 25.05
CA PRO A 188 13.77 8.26 24.24
C PRO A 188 14.85 8.60 23.22
N ASP A 189 15.83 7.71 23.02
CA ASP A 189 16.95 7.94 22.10
C ASP A 189 16.48 8.07 20.63
N HIS A 190 15.41 7.35 20.27
CA HIS A 190 14.80 7.36 18.94
C HIS A 190 13.93 8.60 18.65
N ASN A 191 13.81 9.54 19.59
CA ASN A 191 13.05 10.77 19.41
C ASN A 191 13.96 12.01 19.55
N PRO A 192 14.66 12.41 18.46
CA PRO A 192 15.56 13.56 18.48
C PRO A 192 14.76 14.88 18.63
N ILE A 193 15.32 15.83 19.38
CA ILE A 193 14.74 17.16 19.52
C ILE A 193 15.19 17.99 18.33
N VAL A 194 14.24 18.43 17.50
CA VAL A 194 14.52 19.34 16.37
C VAL A 194 14.62 20.79 16.85
N ALA A 195 13.75 21.20 17.79
CA ALA A 195 13.73 22.54 18.36
C ALA A 195 13.17 22.52 19.80
N GLY A 196 13.59 23.49 20.62
CA GLY A 196 13.16 23.61 22.02
C GLY A 196 14.09 22.88 23.01
N THR A 197 13.57 22.57 24.19
CA THR A 197 14.33 21.95 25.29
C THR A 197 13.57 20.80 25.91
N TRP A 198 14.27 19.73 26.29
CA TRP A 198 13.70 18.61 27.03
C TRP A 198 14.25 18.53 28.46
N PRO A 199 13.44 18.10 29.44
CA PRO A 199 12.00 17.88 29.35
C PRO A 199 11.22 19.21 29.27
N PRO A 200 10.02 19.21 28.65
CA PRO A 200 9.12 20.38 28.73
C PRO A 200 8.79 20.70 30.19
N LYS A 201 8.65 21.99 30.51
CA LYS A 201 8.24 22.45 31.84
C LYS A 201 6.74 22.21 32.05
N ALA A 202 6.27 22.42 33.28
CA ALA A 202 4.83 22.38 33.57
C ALA A 202 4.08 23.40 32.70
N GLY A 203 3.09 22.93 31.95
CA GLY A 203 2.33 23.76 31.00
C GLY A 203 2.97 23.87 29.60
N GLU A 204 4.02 23.11 29.31
CA GLU A 204 4.61 22.99 27.97
C GLU A 204 4.33 21.59 27.40
N VAL A 205 4.19 21.49 26.08
CA VAL A 205 3.99 20.23 25.36
C VAL A 205 5.03 20.04 24.26
N SER A 206 5.44 18.79 24.07
CA SER A 206 6.24 18.40 22.90
C SER A 206 5.31 17.94 21.80
N MET A 207 5.53 18.44 20.58
CA MET A 207 4.75 18.06 19.40
C MET A 207 5.67 17.53 18.29
N GLU A 208 5.19 16.54 17.55
CA GLU A 208 5.88 16.02 16.37
C GLU A 208 6.07 17.11 15.30
N GLU A 209 7.27 17.20 14.71
CA GLU A 209 7.61 18.20 13.70
C GLU A 209 6.63 18.19 12.51
N GLY A 210 6.25 17.00 12.04
CA GLY A 210 5.32 16.84 10.93
C GLY A 210 3.93 17.40 11.26
N LEU A 211 3.45 17.20 12.48
CA LEU A 211 2.17 17.75 12.95
C LEU A 211 2.27 19.27 13.12
N ALA A 212 3.33 19.75 13.78
CA ALA A 212 3.60 21.17 13.97
C ALA A 212 3.61 21.93 12.63
N THR A 213 4.28 21.37 11.63
CA THR A 213 4.39 21.96 10.29
C THR A 213 3.05 22.03 9.58
N ARG A 214 2.26 20.94 9.58
CA ARG A 214 0.93 20.92 8.93
C ARG A 214 -0.05 21.88 9.58
N LEU A 215 0.02 22.01 10.90
CA LEU A 215 -0.84 22.90 11.68
C LEU A 215 -0.27 24.33 11.78
N ASN A 216 0.91 24.58 11.22
CA ASN A 216 1.64 25.86 11.28
C ASN A 216 1.82 26.38 12.73
N VAL A 217 2.09 25.47 13.67
CA VAL A 217 2.36 25.79 15.08
C VAL A 217 3.87 25.95 15.29
N LYS A 218 4.27 26.98 16.03
CA LYS A 218 5.66 27.31 16.34
C LYS A 218 5.91 27.26 17.83
N LEU A 219 7.18 27.20 18.22
CA LEU A 219 7.57 27.27 19.63
C LEU A 219 7.03 28.55 20.28
N GLY A 220 6.34 28.38 21.41
CA GLY A 220 5.73 29.47 22.17
C GLY A 220 4.28 29.79 21.81
N ASP A 221 3.74 29.18 20.74
CA ASP A 221 2.31 29.22 20.44
C ASP A 221 1.52 28.44 21.51
N SER A 222 0.28 28.86 21.74
CA SER A 222 -0.61 28.22 22.71
C SER A 222 -1.49 27.18 22.03
N VAL A 223 -1.62 26.01 22.62
CA VAL A 223 -2.52 24.94 22.16
C VAL A 223 -3.46 24.55 23.29
N THR A 224 -4.76 24.44 22.98
CA THR A 224 -5.78 24.03 23.95
C THR A 224 -6.32 22.66 23.58
N PHE A 225 -6.27 21.74 24.54
CA PHE A 225 -6.78 20.40 24.41
C PHE A 225 -8.00 20.21 25.30
N THR A 226 -8.94 19.38 24.85
CA THR A 226 -10.11 18.95 25.61
C THR A 226 -10.04 17.44 25.82
N GLY A 227 -10.03 16.99 27.08
CA GLY A 227 -10.01 15.58 27.46
C GLY A 227 -10.79 15.38 28.77
N ASP A 228 -11.53 14.26 28.89
CA ASP A 228 -12.42 13.98 30.04
C ASP A 228 -13.33 15.16 30.43
N THR A 229 -13.81 15.92 29.43
CA THR A 229 -14.68 17.11 29.60
C THR A 229 -13.99 18.33 30.23
N GLN A 230 -12.65 18.33 30.33
CA GLN A 230 -11.87 19.46 30.82
C GLN A 230 -10.97 20.00 29.72
N ASP A 231 -10.86 21.33 29.69
CA ASP A 231 -9.93 22.03 28.81
C ASP A 231 -8.63 22.31 29.56
N PHE A 232 -7.51 22.07 28.90
CA PHE A 232 -6.20 22.52 29.38
C PHE A 232 -5.40 23.12 28.24
N THR A 233 -4.63 24.15 28.58
CA THR A 233 -3.84 24.91 27.63
C THR A 233 -2.35 24.72 27.92
N ALA A 234 -1.57 24.50 26.88
CA ALA A 234 -0.13 24.35 26.95
C ALA A 234 0.56 25.21 25.87
N LYS A 235 1.88 25.38 26.01
CA LYS A 235 2.75 26.06 25.04
C LYS A 235 3.78 25.14 24.41
#